data_AF-R9L0C3-F1
#
_entry.id   AF-R9L0C3-F1
#
_cell.length_a   1.000
_cell.length_b   1.000
_cell.length_c   1.000
_cell.angle_alpha   90.00
_cell.angle_beta   90.00
_cell.angle_gamma   90.00
#
_symmetry.space_group_name_H-M   'P 1'
#
loop_
_entity.id
_entity.type
_entity.pdbx_description
1 polymer ?
#
loop_
_entity_poly.entity_id
_entity_poly.type
_entity_poly.pdbx_seq_one_letter_code
_entity_poly.pdbx_strand_id
1 'polypeptide(L)'
;MRKGLYGGLGVKQIHERKGLKKNQQILDHMGSTELAANLFRATQTEEKLNRENIQGKENAGRTHYEVGAKVRQTIADFWGTMPENLPTPDKSVKQIEKEEKKRIGRGSSKPFS
;
A
#
# COMPACT_ATOMS: atom_id res chain seq x y z
N MET A 1 -0.24 -7.50 -4.40
CA MET A 1 -1.24 -6.44 -4.68
C MET A 1 -2.45 -7.02 -5.40
N ARG A 2 -3.65 -6.48 -5.18
CA ARG A 2 -4.86 -6.88 -5.89
C ARG A 2 -5.15 -5.88 -7.00
N LYS A 3 -5.39 -6.38 -8.22
CA LYS A 3 -5.50 -5.61 -9.46
C LYS A 3 -6.61 -4.54 -9.46
N GLY A 4 -7.69 -4.75 -8.71
CA GLY A 4 -8.85 -3.84 -8.70
C GLY A 4 -8.52 -2.40 -8.29
N LEU A 5 -7.65 -2.21 -7.29
CA LEU A 5 -7.25 -0.87 -6.82
C LEU A 5 -6.45 -0.09 -7.87
N TYR A 6 -5.62 -0.81 -8.62
CA TYR A 6 -4.62 -0.27 -9.51
C TYR A 6 -5.04 -0.36 -10.99
N GLY A 7 -6.35 -0.30 -11.27
CA GLY A 7 -6.85 -0.24 -12.66
C GLY A 7 -6.51 -1.48 -13.49
N GLY A 8 -6.41 -2.65 -12.87
CA GLY A 8 -6.06 -3.91 -13.54
C GLY A 8 -4.56 -4.23 -13.54
N LEU A 9 -3.70 -3.29 -13.13
CA LEU A 9 -2.25 -3.47 -13.13
C LEU A 9 -1.82 -4.56 -12.14
N GLY A 10 -0.93 -5.44 -12.62
CA GLY A 10 -0.27 -6.45 -11.82
C GLY A 10 0.93 -5.89 -11.04
N VAL A 11 1.48 -6.72 -10.15
CA VAL A 11 2.64 -6.37 -9.31
C VAL A 11 3.83 -5.91 -10.16
N LYS A 12 4.14 -6.60 -11.27
CA LYS A 12 5.26 -6.24 -12.16
C LYS A 12 5.10 -4.83 -12.76
N GLN A 13 3.92 -4.53 -13.28
CA GLN A 13 3.62 -3.23 -13.91
C GLN A 13 3.66 -2.09 -12.89
N ILE A 14 3.20 -2.33 -11.66
CA ILE A 14 3.31 -1.33 -10.59
C ILE A 14 4.76 -1.12 -10.18
N HIS A 15 5.53 -2.20 -10.08
CA HIS A 15 6.94 -2.13 -9.74
C HIS A 15 7.74 -1.30 -10.76
N GLU A 16 7.50 -1.53 -12.06
CA GLU A 16 8.06 -0.74 -13.17
C GLU A 16 7.61 0.72 -13.14
N ARG A 17 6.30 0.97 -13.00
CA ARG A 17 5.74 2.34 -12.94
C ARG A 17 6.29 3.15 -11.77
N LYS A 18 6.58 2.49 -10.66
CA LYS A 18 7.16 3.09 -9.45
C LYS A 18 8.69 3.23 -9.54
N GLY A 19 9.34 2.74 -10.60
CA GLY A 19 10.78 2.84 -10.80
C GLY A 19 11.61 2.04 -9.80
N LEU A 20 11.05 0.95 -9.26
CA LEU A 20 11.68 0.19 -8.19
C LEU A 20 12.76 -0.77 -8.72
N LYS A 21 13.84 -0.92 -7.95
CA LYS A 21 14.87 -1.94 -8.18
C LYS A 21 14.31 -3.33 -7.87
N LYS A 22 14.83 -4.36 -8.53
CA LYS A 22 14.36 -5.76 -8.41
C LYS A 22 14.24 -6.28 -6.96
N ASN A 23 15.08 -5.79 -6.05
CA ASN A 23 15.08 -6.18 -4.64
C ASN A 23 14.22 -5.28 -3.73
N GLN A 24 13.68 -4.17 -4.25
CA GLN A 24 12.80 -3.28 -3.49
C GLN A 24 11.38 -3.83 -3.44
N GLN A 25 10.81 -3.84 -2.25
CA GLN A 25 9.43 -4.22 -2.01
C GLN A 25 8.53 -3.01 -2.23
N ILE A 26 7.42 -3.19 -2.95
CA ILE A 26 6.55 -2.05 -3.27
C ILE A 26 5.94 -1.45 -2.00
N LEU A 27 5.48 -2.28 -1.05
CA LEU A 27 4.88 -1.80 0.21
C LEU A 27 5.84 -0.95 1.04
N ASP A 28 7.15 -1.24 0.98
CA ASP A 28 8.15 -0.47 1.72
C ASP A 28 8.40 0.90 1.06
N HIS A 29 7.98 1.10 -0.19
CA HIS A 29 8.15 2.30 -1.02
C HIS A 29 6.80 2.90 -1.42
N MET A 30 5.83 2.87 -0.51
CA MET A 30 4.55 3.55 -0.67
C MET A 30 4.45 4.76 0.26
N GLY A 31 3.85 5.84 -0.23
CA GLY A 31 3.45 6.95 0.62
C GLY A 31 2.25 6.58 1.52
N SER A 32 2.01 7.38 2.56
CA SER A 32 0.92 7.16 3.53
C SER A 32 -0.45 7.05 2.86
N THR A 33 -0.74 7.88 1.86
CA THR A 33 -1.97 7.89 1.06
C THR A 33 -2.20 6.55 0.34
N GLU A 34 -1.15 5.98 -0.26
CA GLU A 34 -1.22 4.70 -0.97
C GLU A 34 -1.37 3.54 0.01
N LEU A 35 -0.67 3.59 1.13
CA LEU A 35 -0.79 2.60 2.21
C LEU A 35 -2.21 2.60 2.80
N ALA A 36 -2.78 3.78 3.05
CA ALA A 36 -4.15 3.93 3.54
C ALA A 36 -5.16 3.32 2.57
N ALA A 37 -5.03 3.58 1.26
CA ALA A 37 -5.89 2.97 0.25
C ALA A 37 -5.76 1.44 0.21
N ASN A 38 -4.54 0.90 0.34
CA ASN A 38 -4.34 -0.55 0.39
C ASN A 38 -4.95 -1.18 1.63
N LEU A 39 -4.77 -0.55 2.80
CA LEU A 39 -5.32 -1.01 4.06
C LEU A 39 -6.84 -0.99 4.02
N PHE A 40 -7.43 0.13 3.60
CA PHE A 40 -8.88 0.27 3.48
C PHE A 40 -9.49 -0.78 2.56
N ARG A 41 -8.92 -0.99 1.37
CA ARG A 41 -9.37 -2.09 0.49
C ARG A 41 -9.27 -3.46 1.17
N ALA A 42 -8.17 -3.73 1.88
CA ALA A 42 -7.95 -5.01 2.52
C ALA A 42 -9.01 -5.28 3.60
N THR A 43 -9.23 -4.32 4.50
CA THR A 43 -10.23 -4.43 5.57
C THR A 43 -11.63 -4.55 5.01
N GLN A 44 -12.02 -3.71 4.03
CA GLN A 44 -13.35 -3.80 3.41
C GLN A 44 -13.56 -5.12 2.64
N THR A 45 -12.49 -5.73 2.11
CA THR A 45 -12.62 -7.06 1.51
C THR A 45 -12.88 -8.10 2.57
N GLU A 46 -12.10 -8.11 3.64
CA GLU A 46 -12.24 -9.07 4.74
C GLU A 46 -13.64 -9.01 5.36
N GLU A 47 -14.13 -7.81 5.68
CA GLU A 47 -15.48 -7.60 6.18
C GLU A 47 -16.55 -8.14 5.22
N LYS A 48 -16.39 -7.90 3.91
CA LYS A 48 -17.33 -8.42 2.91
C LYS A 48 -17.29 -9.95 2.80
N LEU A 49 -16.10 -10.55 2.80
CA LEU A 49 -15.93 -12.01 2.75
C LEU A 49 -16.63 -12.67 3.95
N ASN A 50 -16.44 -12.10 5.15
CA ASN A 50 -17.02 -12.60 6.39
C ASN A 50 -18.54 -12.44 6.39
N ARG A 51 -19.04 -11.23 6.12
CA ARG A 51 -20.48 -10.90 6.17
C ARG A 51 -21.30 -11.73 5.19
N GLU A 52 -20.76 -11.99 3.99
CA GLU A 52 -21.47 -12.71 2.93
C GLU A 52 -21.08 -14.20 2.87
N ASN A 53 -20.31 -14.69 3.85
CA ASN A 53 -19.79 -16.06 3.93
C ASN A 53 -19.20 -16.55 2.59
N ILE A 54 -18.37 -15.71 1.98
CA ILE A 54 -17.81 -15.98 0.66
C ILE A 54 -16.66 -16.96 0.78
N GLN A 55 -16.84 -18.15 0.22
CA GLN A 55 -15.85 -19.23 0.26
C GLN A 55 -15.27 -19.52 -1.12
N GLY A 56 -14.07 -20.10 -1.13
CA GLY A 56 -13.36 -20.51 -2.34
C GLY A 56 -12.49 -19.43 -2.96
N LYS A 57 -11.35 -19.86 -3.53
CA LYS A 57 -10.30 -18.98 -4.05
C LYS A 57 -10.80 -18.03 -5.15
N GLU A 58 -11.65 -18.52 -6.04
CA GLU A 58 -12.19 -17.73 -7.15
C GLU A 58 -13.10 -16.61 -6.65
N ASN A 59 -14.09 -16.94 -5.81
CA ASN A 59 -15.01 -15.96 -5.25
C ASN A 59 -14.29 -14.91 -4.38
N ALA A 60 -13.31 -15.34 -3.59
CA ALA A 60 -12.46 -14.42 -2.85
C ALA A 60 -11.66 -13.51 -3.78
N GLY A 61 -11.13 -14.05 -4.89
CA GLY A 61 -10.45 -13.30 -5.94
C GLY A 61 -11.32 -12.22 -6.56
N ARG A 62 -12.55 -12.57 -6.94
CA ARG A 62 -13.56 -11.65 -7.48
C ARG A 62 -13.92 -10.55 -6.47
N THR A 63 -14.17 -10.93 -5.22
CA THR A 63 -14.49 -9.97 -4.13
C THR A 63 -13.38 -8.94 -3.93
N HIS A 64 -12.12 -9.38 -3.91
CA HIS A 64 -10.97 -8.47 -3.83
C HIS A 64 -10.87 -7.51 -5.02
N TYR A 65 -11.25 -7.96 -6.22
CA TYR A 65 -11.27 -7.11 -7.41
C TYR A 65 -12.37 -6.05 -7.31
N GLU A 66 -13.60 -6.47 -7.01
CA GLU A 66 -14.77 -5.58 -6.90
C GLU A 66 -14.60 -4.52 -5.82
N VAL A 67 -14.17 -4.92 -4.62
CA VAL A 67 -13.90 -3.98 -3.52
C VAL A 67 -12.77 -3.03 -3.92
N GLY A 68 -11.70 -3.54 -4.55
CA GLY A 68 -10.61 -2.70 -5.04
C GLY A 68 -11.06 -1.67 -6.08
N ALA A 69 -11.93 -2.07 -7.01
CA ALA A 69 -12.48 -1.18 -8.03
C ALA A 69 -13.37 -0.09 -7.42
N LYS A 70 -14.17 -0.41 -6.41
CA LYS A 70 -14.97 0.58 -5.66
C LYS A 70 -14.09 1.59 -4.92
N VAL A 71 -13.07 1.11 -4.20
CA VAL A 71 -12.10 2.00 -3.54
C VAL A 71 -11.41 2.90 -4.55
N ARG A 72 -11.03 2.36 -5.71
CA ARG A 72 -10.45 3.15 -6.80
C ARG A 72 -11.40 4.26 -7.27
N GLN A 73 -12.68 3.96 -7.47
CA GLN A 73 -13.69 4.95 -7.85
C GLN A 73 -13.78 6.07 -6.81
N THR A 74 -13.85 5.72 -5.53
CA THR A 74 -13.88 6.70 -4.42
C THR A 74 -12.64 7.60 -4.40
N ILE A 75 -11.45 7.04 -4.67
CA ILE A 75 -10.23 7.84 -4.79
C ILE A 75 -10.31 8.79 -5.99
N ALA A 76 -10.91 8.36 -7.11
CA ALA A 76 -11.06 9.20 -8.28
C ALA A 76 -12.00 10.38 -7.99
N ASP A 77 -13.08 10.11 -7.25
CA ASP A 77 -14.09 11.11 -6.90
C ASP A 77 -13.56 12.15 -5.90
N PHE A 78 -12.71 11.76 -4.94
CA PHE A 78 -12.22 12.65 -3.89
C PHE A 78 -10.80 13.20 -4.08
N TRP A 79 -9.85 12.34 -4.45
CA TRP A 79 -8.41 12.65 -4.39
C TRP A 79 -7.81 12.87 -5.78
N GLY A 80 -8.49 12.41 -6.84
CA GLY A 80 -8.12 12.55 -8.24
C GLY A 80 -6.89 11.73 -8.67
N THR A 81 -5.82 11.71 -7.87
CA THR A 81 -4.60 10.97 -8.19
C THR A 81 -4.71 9.51 -7.78
N MET A 82 -4.60 8.62 -8.77
CA MET A 82 -4.68 7.17 -8.55
C MET A 82 -3.46 6.60 -7.79
N PRO A 83 -3.62 5.51 -7.03
CA PRO A 83 -2.54 4.89 -6.26
C PRO A 83 -1.27 4.60 -7.08
N GLU A 84 -1.42 4.07 -8.29
CA GLU A 84 -0.30 3.77 -9.20
C GLU A 84 0.44 5.03 -9.70
N ASN A 85 -0.15 6.21 -9.55
CA ASN A 85 0.40 7.51 -9.97
C ASN A 85 0.92 8.35 -8.80
N LEU A 86 0.70 7.90 -7.56
CA LEU A 86 1.28 8.57 -6.40
C LEU A 86 2.82 8.47 -6.44
N PRO A 87 3.54 9.49 -5.97
CA PRO A 87 5.00 9.51 -5.98
C PRO A 87 5.56 8.34 -5.18
N THR A 88 6.63 7.74 -5.69
CA THR A 88 7.42 6.75 -4.95
C THR A 88 8.34 7.50 -3.98
N PRO A 89 8.31 7.20 -2.67
CA PRO A 89 9.26 7.79 -1.72
C PRO A 89 10.70 7.36 -2.03
N ASP A 90 11.63 8.31 -1.94
CA ASP A 90 13.07 8.08 -2.13
C ASP A 90 13.66 7.10 -1.10
N LYS A 91 13.12 7.14 0.12
CA LYS A 91 13.48 6.24 1.22
C LYS A 91 12.36 5.27 1.50
N SER A 92 12.73 4.02 1.74
CA SER A 92 11.79 3.02 2.20
C SER A 92 11.40 3.27 3.66
N VAL A 93 10.21 2.82 4.06
CA VAL A 93 9.76 2.88 5.47
C VAL A 93 10.80 2.24 6.40
N LYS A 94 11.41 1.11 5.99
CA LYS A 94 12.48 0.45 6.75
C LYS A 94 13.74 1.29 6.89
N GLN A 95 14.10 2.06 5.86
CA GLN A 95 15.23 2.99 5.95
C GLN A 95 14.93 4.10 6.95
N ILE A 96 13.72 4.66 6.91
CA ILE A 96 13.25 5.68 7.86
C ILE A 96 13.28 5.13 9.29
N GLU A 97 12.71 3.95 9.52
CA GLU A 97 12.73 3.29 10.84
C GLU A 97 14.15 3.09 11.39
N LYS A 98 15.10 2.68 10.53
CA LYS A 98 16.50 2.49 10.92
C LYS A 98 17.19 3.80 11.27
N GLU A 99 16.91 4.87 10.52
CA GLU A 99 17.42 6.21 10.79
C GLU A 99 16.86 6.76 12.12
N GLU A 100 15.55 6.62 12.35
CA GLU A 100 14.90 7.05 13.59
C GLU A 100 15.43 6.29 14.81
N LYS A 101 15.57 4.96 14.74
CA LYS A 101 16.18 4.16 15.81
C LYS A 101 17.59 4.64 16.16
N LYS A 102 18.40 4.99 15.16
CA LYS A 102 19.74 5.54 15.38
C LYS A 102 19.71 6.95 16.00
N ARG A 103 18.76 7.80 15.62
CA ARG A 103 18.59 9.14 16.21
C ARG A 103 18.23 9.05 17.68
N ILE A 104 17.25 8.21 18.02
CA ILE A 104 16.80 8.00 19.41
C ILE A 104 17.94 7.43 20.25
N GLY A 105 18.66 6.41 19.75
CA GLY A 105 19.79 5.81 20.47
C GLY A 105 21.01 6.73 20.65
N ARG A 106 21.18 7.77 19.81
CA ARG A 106 22.21 8.81 19.98
C ARG A 106 21.77 9.93 20.93
N GLY A 107 20.46 10.14 21.09
CA GLY A 107 19.91 11.12 22.04
C GLY A 107 20.11 10.72 23.50
N SER A 108 20.20 9.43 23.79
CA SER A 108 20.46 8.87 25.12
C SER A 108 21.94 8.88 25.53
N SER A 109 22.86 9.35 24.69
CA SER A 109 24.31 9.28 24.95
C SER A 109 25.03 10.64 25.03
N LYS A 110 24.32 11.76 25.15
CA LYS A 110 24.94 13.05 25.48
C LYS A 110 24.81 13.31 26.98
N PRO A 111 25.89 13.26 27.78
CA PRO A 111 25.88 13.86 29.10
C PRO A 111 25.78 15.37 28.92
N PHE A 112 24.87 16.00 29.67
CA PHE A 112 24.92 17.44 29.90
C PHE A 112 26.31 17.76 30.49
N SER A 113 27.09 18.57 29.77
CA SER A 113 28.32 19.18 30.27
C SER A 113 28.01 20.61 30.69
#